data_AF-A0A843F4T5-F1
#
_entry.id   AF-A0A843F4T5-F1
#
_cell.length_a   1.000
_cell.length_b   1.000
_cell.length_c   1.000
_cell.angle_alpha   90.00
_cell.angle_beta   90.00
_cell.angle_gamma   90.00
#
_symmetry.space_group_name_H-M   'P 1'
#
loop_
_entity.id
_entity.type
_entity.pdbx_description
1 polymer ?
#
loop_
_entity_poly.entity_id
_entity_poly.type
_entity_poly.pdbx_seq_one_letter_code
_entity_poly.pdbx_strand_id
1 'polypeptide(L)' 'IIVVEGEEDLAVLPCLLIAPEDAVILYGQPNEGLVFVNVCEGKDKAERLMTFFNEE' A
#
# COMPACT_ATOMS: atom_id res chain seq x y z
N ILE A 1 -1.30 17.27 -0.60
CA ILE A 1 -0.28 16.75 0.33
C ILE A 1 -1.03 16.11 1.48
N ILE A 2 -0.82 14.82 1.70
CA ILE A 2 -1.33 14.08 2.86
C ILE A 2 -0.13 13.88 3.78
N VAL A 3 -0.31 14.08 5.08
CA VAL A 3 0.73 13.82 6.07
C VAL A 3 0.34 12.55 6.81
N VAL A 4 1.27 11.60 6.86
CA VAL A 4 1.09 10.32 7.57
C VAL A 4 1.80 10.43 8.91
N GLU A 5 1.12 10.06 9.98
CA GLU A 5 1.74 9.84 11.29
C GLU A 5 2.17 8.37 11.38
N GLY A 6 3.47 8.11 11.50
CA GLY A 6 4.03 6.76 11.48
C GLY A 6 4.76 6.45 10.17
N GLU A 7 4.69 5.19 9.73
CA GLU A 7 5.37 4.74 8.52
C GLU A 7 4.54 5.03 7.26
N GLU A 8 5.11 5.83 6.35
CA GLU A 8 4.45 6.28 5.12
C GLU A 8 4.21 5.12 4.14
N ASP A 9 5.12 4.16 4.06
CA ASP A 9 5.05 3.02 3.15
C ASP A 9 3.84 2.10 3.44
N LEU A 10 3.40 2.02 4.69
CA LEU A 10 2.19 1.30 5.07
C LEU A 10 0.91 1.91 4.48
N ALA A 11 0.92 3.18 4.10
CA ALA A 11 -0.21 3.81 3.41
C ALA A 11 -0.50 3.15 2.05
N VAL A 12 0.44 2.37 1.49
CA VAL A 12 0.23 1.58 0.28
C VAL A 12 -0.89 0.54 0.47
N LEU A 13 -1.06 -0.02 1.66
CA LEU A 13 -2.08 -1.06 1.90
C LEU A 13 -3.51 -0.54 1.66
N PRO A 14 -3.99 0.53 2.32
CA PRO A 14 -5.31 1.08 2.01
C PRO A 14 -5.37 1.62 0.57
N CYS A 15 -4.29 2.18 0.02
CA CYS A 15 -4.27 2.61 -1.38
C CYS A 15 -4.54 1.47 -2.36
N LEU A 16 -3.97 0.28 -2.14
CA LEU A 16 -4.21 -0.92 -2.95
C LEU A 16 -5.66 -1.40 -2.89
N LEU A 17 -6.38 -1.14 -1.79
CA LEU A 17 -7.77 -1.56 -1.62
C LEU A 17 -8.78 -0.62 -2.29
N ILE A 18 -8.48 0.68 -2.35
CA ILE A 18 -9.41 1.72 -2.82
C ILE A 18 -9.15 2.20 -4.24
N ALA A 19 -7.92 2.02 -4.75
CA ALA A 19 -7.54 2.51 -6.07
C ALA A 19 -8.19 1.67 -7.20
N PRO A 20 -8.38 2.25 -8.39
CA PRO A 20 -8.77 1.50 -9.58
C PRO A 20 -7.81 0.34 -9.90
N GLU A 21 -8.31 -0.75 -10.48
CA GLU A 21 -7.47 -1.94 -10.77
C GLU A 21 -6.35 -1.67 -11.78
N ASP A 22 -6.55 -0.71 -12.68
CA ASP A 22 -5.58 -0.28 -13.69
C ASP A 22 -4.60 0.79 -13.19
N ALA A 23 -4.72 1.21 -11.93
CA ALA A 23 -3.82 2.16 -11.33
C ALA A 23 -2.48 1.54 -10.91
N VAL A 24 -1.51 2.43 -10.73
CA VAL A 24 -0.16 2.13 -10.24
C VAL A 24 0.08 2.94 -8.98
N ILE A 25 0.68 2.30 -7.98
CA ILE A 25 1.17 2.94 -6.77
C ILE A 25 2.70 2.99 -6.80
N LEU A 26 3.23 4.16 -6.46
CA LEU A 26 4.65 4.42 -6.32
C LEU A 26 4.93 4.85 -4.89
N TYR A 27 5.87 4.19 -4.22
CA TYR A 27 6.29 4.57 -2.86
C TYR A 27 7.78 4.34 -2.64
N GLY A 28 8.34 5.00 -1.63
CA GLY A 28 9.75 4.84 -1.27
C GLY A 28 9.94 3.71 -0.26
N GLN A 29 10.95 2.87 -0.48
CA GLN A 29 11.33 1.80 0.44
C GLN A 29 12.83 1.93 0.80
N PRO A 30 13.18 1.88 2.09
CA PRO A 30 14.59 1.89 2.52
C PRO A 30 15.40 0.79 1.82
N ASN A 31 16.55 1.16 1.26
CA ASN A 31 17.48 0.29 0.51
C ASN A 31 16.98 -0.28 -0.83
N GLU A 32 15.71 -0.08 -1.18
CA GLU A 32 15.12 -0.53 -2.45
C GLU A 32 14.81 0.64 -3.39
N GLY A 33 14.68 1.87 -2.86
CA GLY A 33 14.38 3.06 -3.64
C GLY A 33 12.89 3.18 -3.97
N LEU A 34 12.57 3.56 -5.20
CA LEU A 34 11.18 3.70 -5.64
C LEU A 34 10.60 2.33 -6.01
N VAL A 35 9.56 1.92 -5.31
CA VAL A 35 8.82 0.68 -5.58
C VAL A 35 7.61 1.00 -6.44
N PHE A 36 7.39 0.17 -7.46
CA PHE A 36 6.26 0.24 -8.37
C PHE A 36 5.34 -0.96 -8.12
N VAL A 37 4.04 -0.70 -7.95
CA VAL A 37 3.04 -1.74 -7.72
C VAL A 37 1.82 -1.51 -8.62
N ASN A 38 1.49 -2.49 -9.45
CA ASN A 38 0.19 -2.54 -10.13
C ASN A 38 -0.89 -2.91 -9.10
N VAL A 39 -1.99 -2.15 -9.06
CA VAL A 39 -3.04 -2.39 -8.06
C VAL A 39 -3.63 -3.79 -8.18
N CYS A 40 -3.85 -4.27 -9.40
CA CYS A 40 -4.37 -5.62 -9.65
C CYS A 40 -3.48 -6.76 -9.10
N GLU A 41 -2.17 -6.53 -8.95
CA GLU A 41 -1.22 -7.54 -8.44
C GLU A 41 -1.10 -7.51 -6.91
N GLY A 42 -1.34 -6.35 -6.30
CA GLY A 42 -1.12 -6.13 -4.86
C GLY A 42 -2.36 -6.31 -3.98
N LYS A 43 -3.57 -6.30 -4.56
CA LYS A 43 -4.83 -6.22 -3.82
C LYS A 43 -5.06 -7.38 -2.85
N ASP A 44 -4.93 -8.62 -3.29
CA ASP A 44 -5.11 -9.81 -2.44
C ASP A 44 -4.13 -9.82 -1.25
N LYS A 45 -2.90 -9.38 -1.49
CA LYS A 45 -1.88 -9.28 -0.44
C LYS A 45 -2.23 -8.19 0.57
N ALA A 46 -2.72 -7.04 0.09
CA ALA A 46 -3.18 -5.96 0.94
C ALA A 46 -4.38 -6.38 1.80
N GLU A 47 -5.37 -7.07 1.23
CA GLU A 47 -6.53 -7.58 1.96
C GLU A 47 -6.10 -8.52 3.09
N ARG A 48 -5.18 -9.45 2.80
CA ARG A 48 -4.63 -10.35 3.81
C ARG A 48 -3.84 -9.62 4.90
N LEU A 49 -3.03 -8.62 4.55
CA LEU A 49 -2.25 -7.89 5.54
C LEU A 49 -3.15 -7.05 6.45
N MET A 50 -4.22 -6.47 5.90
CA MET A 50 -5.19 -5.69 6.65
C MET A 50 -5.94 -6.50 7.71
N THR A 51 -6.03 -7.83 7.59
CA THR A 51 -6.64 -8.65 8.67
C THR A 51 -5.83 -8.57 9.96
N PHE A 52 -4.50 -8.40 9.89
CA PHE A 52 -3.66 -8.29 11.10
C PHE A 52 -3.80 -6.95 11.82
N PHE A 53 -4.25 -5.89 11.13
CA PHE A 53 -4.47 -4.57 11.73
C PHE A 53 -5.84 -4.45 12.40
N ASN A 54 -6.82 -5.26 11.98
CA ASN A 54 -8.19 -5.20 12.48
C ASN A 54 -8.44 -6.14 13.69
N GLU A 55 -7.40 -6.79 14.22
CA GLU A 55 -7.49 -7.70 15.36
C GLU A 55 -7.12 -7.05 16.72
N GLU A 56 -7.13 -5.71 16.82
CA GLU A 56 -7.12 -4.98 18.11
C GLU A 56 -8.47 -4.31 18.44
#